data_AF-A0A2T2ZID0-F1
#
_entry.id   AF-A0A2T2ZID0-F1
#
_cell.length_a   1.000
_cell.length_b   1.000
_cell.length_c   1.000
_cell.angle_alpha   90.00
_cell.angle_beta   90.00
_cell.angle_gamma   90.00
#
_symmetry.space_group_name_H-M   'P 1'
#
loop_
_entity.id
_entity.type
_entity.pdbx_description
1 polymer ?
#
loop_
_entity_poly.entity_id
_entity_poly.type
_entity_poly.pdbx_seq_one_letter_code
_entity_poly.pdbx_strand_id
1 'polypeptide(L)'
;MGTWFGAWLARPLADFHLVVTIATLLTVLGLVMVLSASSVEAYADGGSAYSLFMQQAFFAGLGAALFYVALRIPMRVLRQLSFPLFAASVLLLVLVLIPGIGSQVQGSRRWFDLGFVSVQPSEIVKVTLILWGAHLLATRRSDQAGYKDILVPLVPAGLLTCLLIVLEPNLSTTIAVGLVLVALLWFGGLPVRLFVTIAVSGAVAAGILALSAGYRSDRMRAFFNPGDDPQGIGYQARQALFSLADGGIWGRGLGQSRAKWSYLPNAHNDFIFAIIGEELGFLGCALVLGLFALFVFVGLRIAARSADPFLRLLTAAATTWITGQALINIGYVVGLLPVTGLQLPLVSAGGSSLAITLMMFGLIASAARHEPEAIAALKGGQDGRFSRLLRLPIPETYAPARAGRARAVSGPRRRELPPARKRSDKSGRSRGAGGTRGAAQTRGGSAAIPRRSIDSDSARRRSADAGRREARGASSWRTTRAWEPSYPMTHARERGNSR
;
A
#
# COMPACT_ATOMS: atom_id res chain seq x y z
N MET A 1 -6.42 9.19 -38.28
CA MET A 1 -5.51 8.02 -38.26
C MET A 1 -5.42 7.50 -36.82
N GLY A 2 -5.78 6.24 -36.57
CA GLY A 2 -5.42 5.58 -35.31
C GLY A 2 -4.01 5.01 -35.44
N THR A 3 -3.09 5.34 -34.54
CA THR A 3 -1.74 4.74 -34.56
C THR A 3 -1.82 3.26 -34.19
N TRP A 4 -0.89 2.45 -34.71
CA TRP A 4 -0.77 1.03 -34.34
C TRP A 4 -0.65 0.85 -32.82
N PHE A 5 0.06 1.76 -32.15
CA PHE A 5 0.15 1.85 -30.70
C PHE A 5 -1.21 2.09 -30.02
N GLY A 6 -2.03 3.01 -30.55
CA GLY A 6 -3.39 3.23 -30.07
C GLY A 6 -4.31 2.01 -30.27
N ALA A 7 -4.18 1.30 -31.39
CA ALA A 7 -4.93 0.07 -31.67
C ALA A 7 -4.50 -1.11 -30.78
N TRP A 8 -3.22 -1.19 -30.41
CA TRP A 8 -2.73 -2.17 -29.42
C TRP A 8 -3.19 -1.80 -28.00
N LEU A 9 -3.12 -0.52 -27.64
CA LEU A 9 -3.65 0.01 -26.37
C LEU A 9 -5.17 -0.13 -26.23
N ALA A 10 -5.93 -0.23 -27.33
CA ALA A 10 -7.37 -0.48 -27.30
C ALA A 10 -7.74 -1.94 -27.02
N ARG A 11 -6.77 -2.85 -26.83
CA ARG A 11 -7.04 -4.26 -26.52
C ARG A 11 -7.53 -4.39 -25.07
N PRO A 12 -8.61 -5.16 -24.80
CA PRO A 12 -9.21 -5.28 -23.46
C PRO A 12 -8.31 -5.78 -22.32
N LEU A 13 -7.13 -6.32 -22.62
CA LEU A 13 -6.15 -6.78 -21.62
C LEU A 13 -4.81 -6.04 -21.71
N ALA A 14 -4.72 -4.94 -22.47
CA ALA A 14 -3.47 -4.19 -22.65
C ALA A 14 -2.87 -3.74 -21.31
N ASP A 15 -3.70 -3.14 -20.45
CA ASP A 15 -3.25 -2.57 -19.17
C ASP A 15 -2.76 -3.64 -18.19
N PHE A 16 -3.39 -4.83 -18.17
CA PHE A 16 -2.89 -5.97 -17.39
C PHE A 16 -1.49 -6.40 -17.86
N HIS A 17 -1.28 -6.55 -19.17
CA HIS A 17 0.03 -6.95 -19.70
C HIS A 17 1.09 -5.86 -19.46
N LEU A 18 0.73 -4.58 -19.58
CA LEU A 18 1.63 -3.47 -19.28
C LEU A 18 2.10 -3.47 -17.83
N VAL A 19 1.20 -3.63 -16.85
CA VAL A 19 1.59 -3.69 -15.42
C VAL A 19 2.52 -4.87 -15.15
N VAL A 20 2.25 -6.05 -15.73
CA VAL A 20 3.14 -7.22 -15.64
C VAL A 20 4.51 -6.91 -16.24
N THR A 21 4.56 -6.42 -17.48
CA THR A 21 5.82 -6.12 -18.19
C THR A 21 6.65 -5.06 -17.46
N ILE A 22 6.04 -3.99 -16.95
CA ILE A 22 6.75 -2.96 -16.18
C ILE A 22 7.32 -3.53 -14.88
N ALA A 23 6.53 -4.33 -14.14
CA ALA A 23 7.01 -4.98 -12.92
C ALA A 23 8.21 -5.90 -13.20
N THR A 24 8.12 -6.73 -14.26
CA THR A 24 9.22 -7.61 -14.67
C THR A 24 10.46 -6.81 -15.10
N LEU A 25 10.31 -5.79 -15.95
CA LEU A 25 11.44 -4.99 -16.44
C LEU A 25 12.16 -4.24 -15.31
N LEU A 26 11.42 -3.58 -14.41
CA LEU A 26 12.02 -2.88 -13.27
C LEU A 26 12.70 -3.85 -12.30
N THR A 27 12.11 -5.03 -12.03
CA THR A 27 12.72 -6.02 -11.14
C THR A 27 13.94 -6.70 -11.75
N VAL A 28 13.93 -7.01 -13.05
CA VAL A 28 15.09 -7.58 -13.75
C VAL A 28 16.23 -6.55 -13.84
N LEU A 29 15.92 -5.29 -14.15
CA LEU A 29 16.88 -4.19 -14.08
C LEU A 29 17.46 -4.07 -12.67
N GLY A 30 16.61 -4.08 -11.64
CA GLY A 30 17.03 -4.05 -10.23
C GLY A 30 17.99 -5.17 -9.87
N LEU A 31 17.67 -6.42 -10.25
CA LEU A 31 18.54 -7.57 -10.01
C LEU A 31 19.90 -7.44 -10.70
N VAL A 32 19.94 -6.96 -11.95
CA VAL A 32 21.19 -6.70 -12.69
C VAL A 32 22.01 -5.59 -12.03
N MET A 33 21.36 -4.48 -11.63
CA MET A 33 22.06 -3.35 -11.04
C MET A 33 22.52 -3.61 -9.60
N VAL A 34 21.77 -4.39 -8.81
CA VAL A 34 22.20 -4.86 -7.47
C VAL A 34 23.38 -5.81 -7.59
N LEU A 35 23.36 -6.76 -8.55
CA LEU A 35 24.52 -7.63 -8.83
C LEU A 35 25.74 -6.81 -9.26
N SER A 36 25.54 -5.80 -10.10
CA SER A 36 26.61 -4.91 -10.52
C SER A 36 27.16 -4.10 -9.35
N ALA A 37 26.31 -3.58 -8.46
CA ALA A 37 26.73 -2.82 -7.28
C ALA A 37 27.49 -3.68 -6.26
N SER A 38 26.98 -4.87 -5.94
CA SER A 38 27.54 -5.74 -4.89
C SER A 38 28.83 -6.47 -5.29
N SER A 39 29.27 -6.36 -6.55
CA SER A 39 30.42 -7.11 -7.08
C SER A 39 31.78 -6.68 -6.52
N VAL A 40 31.88 -5.48 -5.93
CA VAL A 40 33.16 -4.89 -5.46
C VAL A 40 33.22 -4.79 -3.94
N GLU A 41 32.19 -4.25 -3.28
CA GLU A 41 32.18 -4.07 -1.80
C GLU A 41 32.52 -5.38 -1.06
N ALA A 42 31.91 -6.50 -1.47
CA ALA A 42 32.13 -7.80 -0.83
C ALA A 42 33.52 -8.42 -1.06
N TYR A 43 34.26 -7.98 -2.08
CA TYR A 43 35.61 -8.51 -2.36
C TYR A 43 36.65 -7.97 -1.37
N ALA A 44 36.38 -6.84 -0.72
CA ALA A 44 37.24 -6.26 0.30
C ALA A 44 37.13 -6.98 1.67
N ASP A 45 35.91 -7.35 2.07
CA ASP A 45 35.62 -7.92 3.40
C ASP A 45 35.70 -9.46 3.46
N GLY A 46 36.11 -10.13 2.37
CA GLY A 46 36.20 -11.60 2.28
C GLY A 46 34.84 -12.32 2.25
N GLY A 47 33.74 -11.59 2.05
CA GLY A 47 32.40 -12.14 1.86
C GLY A 47 32.16 -12.61 0.43
N SER A 48 31.07 -13.35 0.19
CA SER A 48 30.67 -13.66 -1.19
C SER A 48 29.90 -12.49 -1.80
N ALA A 49 30.36 -11.96 -2.94
CA ALA A 49 29.67 -10.90 -3.70
C ALA A 49 28.25 -11.30 -4.16
N TYR A 50 27.98 -12.60 -4.22
CA TYR A 50 26.67 -13.16 -4.50
C TYR A 50 25.70 -13.10 -3.31
N SER A 51 26.13 -12.84 -2.07
CA SER A 51 25.25 -12.84 -0.89
C SER A 51 24.08 -11.86 -1.01
N LEU A 52 24.36 -10.58 -1.26
CA LEU A 52 23.35 -9.53 -1.48
C LEU A 52 22.47 -9.82 -2.71
N PHE A 53 23.07 -10.29 -3.80
CA PHE A 53 22.32 -10.67 -5.00
C PHE A 53 21.37 -11.84 -4.75
N MET A 54 21.82 -12.90 -4.08
CA MET A 54 20.99 -14.07 -3.76
C MET A 54 19.87 -13.72 -2.78
N GLN A 55 20.13 -12.82 -1.83
CA GLN A 55 19.09 -12.28 -0.94
C GLN A 55 18.04 -11.48 -1.74
N GLN A 56 18.47 -10.55 -2.61
CA GLN A 56 17.58 -9.79 -3.48
C GLN A 56 16.81 -10.69 -4.45
N ALA A 57 17.44 -11.73 -5.02
CA ALA A 57 16.81 -12.71 -5.90
C ALA A 57 15.78 -13.58 -5.16
N PHE A 58 16.07 -13.99 -3.92
CA PHE A 58 15.10 -14.65 -3.05
C PHE A 58 13.88 -13.77 -2.78
N PHE A 59 14.08 -12.48 -2.45
CA PHE A 59 12.98 -11.54 -2.24
C PHE A 59 12.23 -11.19 -3.54
N ALA A 60 12.89 -11.20 -4.70
CA ALA A 60 12.24 -11.09 -6.00
C ALA A 60 11.34 -12.32 -6.29
N GLY A 61 11.83 -13.53 -6.00
CA GLY A 61 11.06 -14.78 -6.12
C GLY A 61 9.85 -14.81 -5.18
N LEU A 62 10.05 -14.43 -3.91
CA LEU A 62 8.97 -14.28 -2.93
C LEU A 62 7.96 -13.21 -3.40
N GLY A 63 8.44 -12.08 -3.93
CA GLY A 63 7.60 -11.04 -4.50
C GLY A 63 6.79 -11.49 -5.72
N ALA A 64 7.38 -12.29 -6.60
CA ALA A 64 6.68 -12.89 -7.74
C ALA A 64 5.59 -13.89 -7.27
N ALA A 65 5.86 -14.66 -6.22
CA ALA A 65 4.85 -15.51 -5.58
C ALA A 65 3.71 -14.69 -4.96
N LEU A 66 4.01 -13.59 -4.25
CA LEU A 66 3.01 -12.68 -3.69
C LEU A 66 2.21 -11.94 -4.78
N PHE A 67 2.83 -11.53 -5.89
CA PHE A 67 2.17 -10.98 -7.08
C PHE A 67 1.14 -11.98 -7.64
N TYR A 68 1.54 -13.24 -7.79
CA TYR A 68 0.67 -14.32 -8.27
C TYR A 68 -0.48 -14.66 -7.31
N VAL A 69 -0.22 -14.61 -5.99
CA VAL A 69 -1.27 -14.73 -4.96
C VAL A 69 -2.25 -13.54 -5.03
N ALA A 70 -1.76 -12.32 -5.22
CA ALA A 70 -2.60 -11.12 -5.39
C ALA A 70 -3.49 -11.15 -6.65
N LEU A 71 -3.06 -11.84 -7.73
CA LEU A 71 -3.90 -12.13 -8.90
C LEU A 71 -5.02 -13.16 -8.63
N ARG A 72 -4.95 -13.92 -7.53
CA ARG A 72 -5.85 -15.02 -7.20
C ARG A 72 -6.78 -14.74 -6.01
N ILE A 73 -6.42 -13.83 -5.10
CA ILE A 73 -7.29 -13.41 -3.99
C ILE A 73 -8.54 -12.70 -4.55
N PRO A 74 -9.77 -13.15 -4.20
CA PRO A 74 -10.98 -12.44 -4.60
C PRO A 74 -11.06 -11.05 -3.94
N MET A 75 -11.30 -10.02 -4.74
CA MET A 75 -11.36 -8.62 -4.24
C MET A 75 -12.42 -8.39 -3.16
N ARG A 76 -13.46 -9.23 -3.12
CA ARG A 76 -14.46 -9.28 -2.04
C ARG A 76 -13.84 -9.65 -0.68
N VAL A 77 -12.98 -10.65 -0.64
CA VAL A 77 -12.28 -11.10 0.58
C VAL A 77 -11.32 -10.01 1.05
N LEU A 78 -10.53 -9.45 0.13
CA LEU A 78 -9.58 -8.37 0.43
C LEU A 78 -10.27 -7.13 0.98
N ARG A 79 -11.46 -6.79 0.47
CA ARG A 79 -12.31 -5.71 1.00
C ARG A 79 -12.81 -6.02 2.41
N GLN A 80 -13.36 -7.21 2.64
CA GLN A 80 -13.88 -7.63 3.95
C GLN A 80 -12.80 -7.68 5.04
N LEU A 81 -11.59 -8.13 4.69
CA LEU A 81 -10.45 -8.19 5.60
C LEU A 81 -9.67 -6.87 5.72
N SER A 82 -9.98 -5.85 4.93
CA SER A 82 -9.17 -4.62 4.87
C SER A 82 -8.99 -3.92 6.22
N PHE A 83 -10.06 -3.76 7.02
CA PHE A 83 -9.95 -3.18 8.37
C PHE A 83 -9.21 -4.11 9.35
N PRO A 84 -9.54 -5.41 9.48
CA PRO A 84 -8.73 -6.36 10.27
C PRO A 84 -7.24 -6.36 9.92
N LEU A 85 -6.89 -6.34 8.63
CA LEU A 85 -5.50 -6.29 8.17
C LEU A 85 -4.81 -4.97 8.52
N PHE A 86 -5.52 -3.84 8.37
CA PHE A 86 -4.99 -2.54 8.79
C PHE A 86 -4.76 -2.49 10.32
N ALA A 87 -5.75 -2.88 11.12
CA ALA A 87 -5.63 -2.96 12.57
C ALA A 87 -4.49 -3.88 13.02
N ALA A 88 -4.32 -5.05 12.39
CA ALA A 88 -3.21 -5.95 12.64
C ALA A 88 -1.85 -5.31 12.28
N SER A 89 -1.74 -4.62 11.14
CA SER A 89 -0.49 -3.92 10.78
C SER A 89 -0.15 -2.74 11.71
N VAL A 90 -1.15 -2.03 12.24
CA VAL A 90 -0.94 -1.00 13.27
C VAL A 90 -0.50 -1.63 14.60
N LEU A 91 -1.06 -2.79 14.98
CA LEU A 91 -0.59 -3.56 16.13
C LEU A 91 0.87 -4.02 15.95
N LEU A 92 1.28 -4.40 14.74
CA LEU A 92 2.67 -4.76 14.43
C LEU A 92 3.64 -3.56 14.55
N LEU A 93 3.22 -2.34 14.22
CA LEU A 93 4.00 -1.11 14.49
C LEU A 93 4.15 -0.85 16.00
N VAL A 94 3.08 -1.05 16.79
CA VAL A 94 3.18 -0.94 18.26
C VAL A 94 4.12 -2.01 18.82
N LEU A 95 4.05 -3.23 18.28
CA LEU A 95 4.84 -4.38 18.73
C LEU A 95 6.34 -4.24 18.41
N VAL A 96 6.72 -3.64 17.28
CA VAL A 96 8.14 -3.49 16.88
C VAL A 96 8.90 -2.44 17.70
N LEU A 97 8.18 -1.52 18.35
CA LEU A 97 8.76 -0.57 19.30
C LEU A 97 9.17 -1.24 20.64
N ILE A 98 8.57 -2.40 20.98
CA ILE A 98 8.78 -3.07 22.27
C ILE A 98 10.20 -3.68 22.36
N PRO A 99 10.97 -3.37 23.42
CA PRO A 99 12.27 -3.99 23.65
C PRO A 99 12.17 -5.51 23.72
N GLY A 100 13.03 -6.22 22.98
CA GLY A 100 13.06 -7.68 22.96
C GLY A 100 12.09 -8.35 21.97
N ILE A 101 11.29 -7.58 21.22
CA ILE A 101 10.45 -8.11 20.13
C ILE A 101 10.87 -7.52 18.79
N GLY A 102 11.02 -6.19 18.69
CA GLY A 102 11.66 -5.56 17.53
C GLY A 102 13.18 -5.65 17.58
N SER A 103 13.82 -6.08 16.50
CA SER A 103 15.28 -6.08 16.38
C SER A 103 15.80 -4.66 16.15
N GLN A 104 16.94 -4.35 16.78
CA GLN A 104 17.55 -3.01 16.74
C GLN A 104 18.72 -2.99 15.76
N VAL A 105 18.52 -2.32 14.63
CA VAL A 105 19.49 -2.21 13.53
C VAL A 105 19.87 -0.74 13.36
N GLN A 106 21.17 -0.43 13.30
CA GLN A 106 21.68 0.95 13.20
C GLN A 106 21.04 1.89 14.23
N GLY A 107 20.91 1.43 15.48
CA GLY A 107 20.32 2.17 16.60
C GLY A 107 18.78 2.22 16.63
N SER A 108 18.07 1.79 15.60
CA SER A 108 16.60 1.90 15.49
C SER A 108 15.88 0.54 15.47
N ARG A 109 14.67 0.47 16.05
CA ARG A 109 13.81 -0.73 16.02
C ARG A 109 12.71 -0.55 14.99
N ARG A 110 12.78 -1.35 13.91
CA ARG A 110 11.93 -1.27 12.71
C ARG A 110 11.57 -2.63 12.11
N TRP A 111 12.28 -3.68 12.53
CA TRP A 111 12.25 -4.99 11.88
C TRP A 111 11.85 -6.05 12.89
N PHE A 112 11.05 -7.01 12.44
CA PHE A 112 11.00 -8.33 13.06
C PHE A 112 11.98 -9.22 12.31
N ASP A 113 12.97 -9.75 13.03
CA ASP A 113 13.87 -10.76 12.52
C ASP A 113 13.28 -12.14 12.79
N LEU A 114 13.00 -12.90 11.73
CA LEU A 114 12.52 -14.28 11.80
C LEU A 114 13.65 -15.30 11.58
N GLY A 115 14.92 -14.86 11.63
CA GLY A 115 16.13 -15.65 11.43
C GLY A 115 16.46 -15.91 9.95
N PHE A 116 15.46 -16.14 9.11
CA PHE A 116 15.61 -16.34 7.67
C PHE A 116 15.03 -15.20 6.81
N VAL A 117 14.12 -14.39 7.37
CA VAL A 117 13.55 -13.20 6.73
C VAL A 117 13.38 -12.08 7.76
N SER A 118 13.85 -10.88 7.43
CA SER A 118 13.51 -9.66 8.14
C SER A 118 12.26 -9.02 7.54
N VAL A 119 11.27 -8.70 8.37
CA VAL A 119 9.99 -8.08 7.96
C VAL A 119 9.86 -6.71 8.59
N GLN A 120 9.67 -5.67 7.77
CA GLN A 120 9.41 -4.30 8.22
C GLN A 120 7.89 -4.02 8.26
N PRO A 121 7.26 -3.80 9.44
CA PRO A 121 5.81 -3.61 9.53
C PRO A 121 5.30 -2.36 8.81
N SER A 122 6.12 -1.32 8.71
CA SER A 122 5.81 -0.08 8.00
C SER A 122 5.69 -0.26 6.47
N GLU A 123 6.16 -1.39 5.91
CA GLU A 123 5.89 -1.74 4.52
C GLU A 123 4.49 -2.38 4.36
N ILE A 124 4.10 -3.23 5.30
CA ILE A 124 2.76 -3.83 5.35
C ILE A 124 1.69 -2.75 5.55
N VAL A 125 1.92 -1.80 6.47
CA VAL A 125 0.91 -0.78 6.82
C VAL A 125 0.57 0.16 5.65
N LYS A 126 1.51 0.41 4.72
CA LYS A 126 1.24 1.20 3.50
C LYS A 126 0.19 0.51 2.63
N VAL A 127 0.34 -0.80 2.41
CA VAL A 127 -0.62 -1.59 1.62
C VAL A 127 -1.96 -1.70 2.33
N THR A 128 -1.98 -2.02 3.63
CA THR A 128 -3.25 -2.18 4.36
C THR A 128 -4.00 -0.85 4.53
N LEU A 129 -3.30 0.28 4.67
CA LEU A 129 -3.89 1.63 4.66
C LEU A 129 -4.51 1.96 3.29
N ILE A 130 -3.86 1.59 2.18
CA ILE A 130 -4.47 1.72 0.84
C ILE A 130 -5.75 0.88 0.75
N LEU A 131 -5.72 -0.39 1.17
CA LEU A 131 -6.87 -1.29 1.11
C LEU A 131 -8.05 -0.80 1.97
N TRP A 132 -7.78 -0.46 3.23
CA TRP A 132 -8.80 0.00 4.16
C TRP A 132 -9.33 1.39 3.77
N GLY A 133 -8.44 2.33 3.43
CA GLY A 133 -8.82 3.66 2.96
C GLY A 133 -9.66 3.62 1.70
N ALA A 134 -9.26 2.82 0.69
CA ALA A 134 -10.05 2.62 -0.52
C ALA A 134 -11.42 2.00 -0.23
N HIS A 135 -11.51 1.03 0.69
CA HIS A 135 -12.80 0.46 1.08
C HIS A 135 -13.69 1.48 1.80
N LEU A 136 -13.15 2.18 2.80
CA LEU A 136 -13.84 3.20 3.59
C LEU A 136 -14.42 4.30 2.69
N LEU A 137 -13.60 4.86 1.80
CA LEU A 137 -14.02 5.94 0.90
C LEU A 137 -15.01 5.45 -0.16
N ALA A 138 -14.82 4.24 -0.72
CA ALA A 138 -15.78 3.65 -1.66
C ALA A 138 -17.17 3.45 -1.04
N THR A 139 -17.22 3.02 0.23
CA THR A 139 -18.47 2.83 0.99
C THR A 139 -19.12 4.17 1.31
N ARG A 140 -18.41 5.08 1.98
CA ARG A 140 -18.94 6.40 2.38
C ARG A 140 -19.45 7.23 1.18
N ARG A 141 -18.83 7.08 0.00
CA ARG A 141 -19.27 7.73 -1.24
C ARG A 141 -20.54 7.12 -1.87
N SER A 142 -20.81 5.83 -1.66
CA SER A 142 -22.10 5.20 -2.02
C SER A 142 -23.26 5.75 -1.18
N ASP A 143 -22.96 6.06 0.08
CA ASP A 143 -23.92 6.49 1.09
C ASP A 143 -24.13 8.02 1.11
N GLN A 144 -23.47 8.75 0.21
CA GLN A 144 -23.52 10.22 0.08
C GLN A 144 -23.09 10.96 1.38
N ALA A 145 -22.22 10.32 2.17
CA ALA A 145 -21.74 10.88 3.43
C ALA A 145 -20.90 12.16 3.21
N GLY A 146 -20.91 13.06 4.20
CA GLY A 146 -20.22 14.35 4.11
C GLY A 146 -18.70 14.20 4.21
N TYR A 147 -17.97 15.26 3.81
CA TYR A 147 -16.50 15.27 3.91
C TYR A 147 -15.98 14.96 5.32
N LYS A 148 -16.72 15.37 6.38
CA LYS A 148 -16.41 15.06 7.78
C LYS A 148 -16.45 13.55 8.06
N ASP A 149 -17.44 12.83 7.52
CA ASP A 149 -17.62 11.38 7.71
C ASP A 149 -16.54 10.53 7.04
N ILE A 150 -15.82 11.12 6.08
CA ILE A 150 -14.66 10.53 5.41
C ILE A 150 -13.37 10.90 6.16
N LEU A 151 -13.24 12.15 6.58
CA LEU A 151 -12.06 12.68 7.29
C LEU A 151 -11.87 12.08 8.69
N VAL A 152 -12.93 12.08 9.51
CA VAL A 152 -12.90 11.64 10.92
C VAL A 152 -12.36 10.20 11.10
N PRO A 153 -12.70 9.21 10.26
CA PRO A 153 -12.04 7.90 10.33
C PRO A 153 -10.64 7.88 9.69
N LEU A 154 -10.46 8.37 8.46
CA LEU A 154 -9.21 8.14 7.72
C LEU A 154 -8.02 8.96 8.25
N VAL A 155 -8.21 10.24 8.56
CA VAL A 155 -7.09 11.13 8.90
C VAL A 155 -6.47 10.78 10.25
N PRO A 156 -7.22 10.56 11.35
CA PRO A 156 -6.63 10.13 12.62
C PRO A 156 -5.92 8.77 12.53
N ALA A 157 -6.43 7.82 11.73
CA ALA A 157 -5.78 6.53 11.51
C ALA A 157 -4.46 6.66 10.73
N GLY A 158 -4.43 7.51 9.70
CA GLY A 158 -3.20 7.84 8.98
C GLY A 158 -2.19 8.59 9.84
N LEU A 159 -2.63 9.57 10.64
CA LEU A 159 -1.78 10.32 11.56
C LEU A 159 -1.23 9.45 12.70
N LEU A 160 -2.02 8.52 13.25
CA LEU A 160 -1.55 7.51 14.20
C LEU A 160 -0.47 6.62 13.58
N THR A 161 -0.66 6.20 12.33
CA THR A 161 0.33 5.41 11.59
C THR A 161 1.63 6.18 11.41
N CYS A 162 1.55 7.46 10.98
CA CYS A 162 2.72 8.33 10.90
C CYS A 162 3.40 8.55 12.26
N LEU A 163 2.63 8.74 13.33
CA LEU A 163 3.16 8.95 14.69
C LEU A 163 3.98 7.74 15.16
N LEU A 164 3.47 6.52 14.99
CA LEU A 164 4.19 5.29 15.35
C LEU A 164 5.51 5.17 14.56
N ILE A 165 5.50 5.46 13.27
CA ILE A 165 6.71 5.40 12.41
C ILE A 165 7.71 6.53 12.75
N VAL A 166 7.25 7.69 13.22
CA VAL A 166 8.12 8.75 13.78
C VAL A 166 8.76 8.33 15.11
N LEU A 167 8.11 7.46 15.88
CA LEU A 167 8.67 6.81 17.08
C LEU A 167 9.65 5.66 16.75
N GLU A 168 9.72 5.20 15.49
CA GLU A 168 10.79 4.35 14.93
C GLU A 168 11.98 5.19 14.38
N PRO A 169 12.17 6.45 14.81
CA PRO A 169 12.85 7.51 14.05
C PRO A 169 12.77 7.50 12.50
N ASN A 170 11.73 6.97 11.87
CA ASN A 170 11.75 6.59 10.46
C ASN A 170 11.08 7.64 9.54
N LEU A 171 11.82 8.72 9.24
CA LEU A 171 11.30 9.83 8.43
C LEU A 171 10.93 9.42 6.99
N SER A 172 11.73 8.57 6.33
CA SER A 172 11.48 8.16 4.95
C SER A 172 10.18 7.38 4.81
N THR A 173 9.94 6.37 5.64
CA THR A 173 8.65 5.66 5.59
C THR A 173 7.48 6.51 6.09
N THR A 174 7.70 7.48 6.99
CA THR A 174 6.67 8.48 7.36
C THR A 174 6.22 9.30 6.15
N ILE A 175 7.15 9.76 5.31
CA ILE A 175 6.84 10.49 4.07
C ILE A 175 6.05 9.59 3.11
N ALA A 176 6.42 8.31 2.98
CA ALA A 176 5.69 7.35 2.13
C ALA A 176 4.25 7.09 2.61
N VAL A 177 4.01 6.98 3.93
CA VAL A 177 2.65 6.87 4.49
C VAL A 177 1.86 8.18 4.34
N GLY A 178 2.51 9.34 4.50
CA GLY A 178 1.91 10.64 4.23
C GLY A 178 1.45 10.76 2.77
N LEU A 179 2.25 10.29 1.83
CA LEU A 179 1.92 10.22 0.40
C LEU A 179 0.73 9.29 0.11
N VAL A 180 0.67 8.11 0.75
CA VAL A 180 -0.51 7.22 0.70
C VAL A 180 -1.77 7.94 1.19
N LEU A 181 -1.69 8.62 2.34
CA LEU A 181 -2.83 9.35 2.92
C LEU A 181 -3.30 10.48 2.01
N VAL A 182 -2.37 11.30 1.50
CA VAL A 182 -2.67 12.39 0.54
C VAL A 182 -3.32 11.85 -0.73
N ALA A 183 -2.81 10.76 -1.30
CA ALA A 183 -3.38 10.16 -2.50
C ALA A 183 -4.80 9.63 -2.28
N LEU A 184 -5.05 8.92 -1.17
CA LEU A 184 -6.39 8.45 -0.79
C LEU A 184 -7.39 9.60 -0.65
N LEU A 185 -7.01 10.68 0.03
CA LEU A 185 -7.86 11.86 0.18
C LEU A 185 -8.11 12.56 -1.17
N TRP A 186 -7.10 12.64 -2.04
CA TRP A 186 -7.18 13.31 -3.35
C TRP A 186 -8.15 12.59 -4.29
N PHE A 187 -7.94 11.29 -4.55
CA PHE A 187 -8.85 10.50 -5.38
C PHE A 187 -10.20 10.23 -4.71
N GLY A 188 -10.28 10.39 -3.38
CA GLY A 188 -11.54 10.50 -2.64
C GLY A 188 -12.44 11.64 -3.11
N GLY A 189 -11.85 12.73 -3.61
CA GLY A 189 -12.56 13.94 -4.06
C GLY A 189 -12.77 14.98 -2.95
N LEU A 190 -11.82 15.09 -2.02
CA LEU A 190 -11.85 16.10 -0.96
C LEU A 190 -11.44 17.49 -1.50
N PRO A 191 -11.90 18.59 -0.88
CA PRO A 191 -11.66 19.94 -1.40
C PRO A 191 -10.18 20.34 -1.34
N VAL A 192 -9.69 20.98 -2.41
CA VAL A 192 -8.28 21.44 -2.57
C VAL A 192 -7.77 22.25 -1.37
N ARG A 193 -8.65 23.02 -0.71
CA ARG A 193 -8.35 23.77 0.52
C ARG A 193 -7.70 22.91 1.62
N LEU A 194 -8.09 21.64 1.75
CA LEU A 194 -7.50 20.71 2.71
C LEU A 194 -6.03 20.44 2.39
N PHE A 195 -5.70 20.23 1.13
CA PHE A 195 -4.34 19.97 0.66
C PHE A 195 -3.44 21.19 0.86
N VAL A 196 -3.98 22.40 0.69
CA VAL A 196 -3.29 23.64 1.09
C VAL A 196 -3.03 23.65 2.60
N THR A 197 -4.01 23.33 3.46
CA THR A 197 -3.76 23.28 4.92
C THR A 197 -2.80 22.17 5.36
N ILE A 198 -2.72 21.05 4.63
CA ILE A 198 -1.75 19.97 4.88
C ILE A 198 -0.35 20.39 4.41
N ALA A 199 -0.23 21.02 3.24
CA ALA A 199 1.04 21.51 2.72
C ALA A 199 1.62 22.64 3.60
N VAL A 200 0.79 23.59 4.02
CA VAL A 200 1.20 24.70 4.91
C VAL A 200 1.57 24.17 6.30
N SER A 201 0.76 23.29 6.91
CA SER A 201 1.10 22.73 8.24
C SER A 201 2.34 21.83 8.18
N GLY A 202 2.53 21.07 7.10
CA GLY A 202 3.76 20.31 6.83
C GLY A 202 4.99 21.20 6.66
N ALA A 203 4.88 22.30 5.91
CA ALA A 203 5.97 23.26 5.71
C ALA A 203 6.33 23.99 7.02
N VAL A 204 5.36 24.40 7.82
CA VAL A 204 5.57 25.00 9.15
C VAL A 204 6.23 24.00 10.10
N ALA A 205 5.76 22.74 10.14
CA ALA A 205 6.37 21.69 10.95
C ALA A 205 7.81 21.37 10.50
N ALA A 206 8.08 21.34 9.19
CA ALA A 206 9.42 21.18 8.64
C ALA A 206 10.35 22.35 9.01
N GLY A 207 9.86 23.59 8.93
CA GLY A 207 10.62 24.79 9.34
C GLY A 207 10.96 24.79 10.83
N ILE A 208 10.00 24.46 11.70
CA ILE A 208 10.22 24.30 13.14
C ILE A 208 11.26 23.19 13.41
N LEU A 209 11.17 22.06 12.71
CA LEU A 209 12.12 20.95 12.85
C LEU A 209 13.52 21.27 12.29
N ALA A 210 13.64 22.14 11.27
CA ALA A 210 14.92 22.61 10.75
C ALA A 210 15.63 23.56 11.71
N LEU A 211 14.86 24.36 12.46
CA LEU A 211 15.36 25.27 13.48
C LEU A 211 15.67 24.55 14.82
N SER A 212 14.96 23.46 15.14
CA SER A 212 15.29 22.62 16.30
C SER A 212 16.58 21.83 16.08
N ALA A 213 17.52 21.88 17.02
CA ALA A 213 18.79 21.17 16.89
C ALA A 213 18.64 19.65 17.03
N GLY A 214 19.11 18.89 16.04
CA GLY A 214 19.27 17.44 16.10
C GLY A 214 19.32 16.79 14.72
N TYR A 215 19.48 15.46 14.67
CA TYR A 215 19.75 14.66 13.45
C TYR A 215 18.86 14.93 12.20
N ARG A 216 17.67 15.53 12.38
CA ARG A 216 16.78 15.95 11.28
C ARG A 216 17.18 17.30 10.68
N SER A 217 17.62 18.27 11.50
CA SER A 217 18.13 19.55 11.00
C SER A 217 19.40 19.36 10.19
N ASP A 218 20.21 18.34 10.50
CA ASP A 218 21.52 18.16 9.88
C ASP A 218 21.40 17.74 8.40
N ARG A 219 20.39 16.93 8.04
CA ARG A 219 20.04 16.63 6.64
C ARG A 219 19.56 17.84 5.86
N MET A 220 18.89 18.79 6.51
CA MET A 220 18.43 20.04 5.88
C MET A 220 19.57 21.05 5.77
N ARG A 221 20.42 21.15 6.78
CA ARG A 221 21.64 21.98 6.79
C ARG A 221 22.63 21.52 5.71
N ALA A 222 22.91 20.23 5.60
CA ALA A 222 23.78 19.70 4.54
C ALA A 222 23.21 19.86 3.11
N PHE A 223 21.89 20.05 2.97
CA PHE A 223 21.24 20.35 1.69
C PHE A 223 21.34 21.84 1.33
N PHE A 224 21.10 22.75 2.27
CA PHE A 224 21.20 24.20 2.03
C PHE A 224 22.65 24.72 2.05
N ASN A 225 23.51 24.12 2.87
CA ASN A 225 24.95 24.39 2.97
C ASN A 225 25.78 23.11 2.67
N PRO A 226 25.95 22.67 1.41
CA PRO A 226 26.75 21.49 1.08
C PRO A 226 28.25 21.60 1.40
N GLY A 227 28.73 22.76 1.85
CA GLY A 227 30.10 22.97 2.32
C GLY A 227 30.34 22.54 3.77
N ASP A 228 29.31 22.56 4.62
CA ASP A 228 29.45 22.41 6.07
C ASP A 228 29.60 20.94 6.53
N ASP A 229 29.23 19.99 5.66
CA ASP A 229 29.35 18.54 5.89
C ASP A 229 30.03 17.84 4.69
N PRO A 230 31.37 17.94 4.57
CA PRO A 230 32.12 17.37 3.46
C PRO A 230 32.39 15.86 3.56
N GLN A 231 32.00 15.18 4.65
CA GLN A 231 32.26 13.75 4.89
C GLN A 231 31.02 12.91 5.22
N GLY A 232 29.91 13.51 5.64
CA GLY A 232 28.67 12.82 6.02
C GLY A 232 27.65 12.72 4.88
N ILE A 233 26.54 13.43 5.03
CA ILE A 233 25.36 13.33 4.15
C ILE A 233 25.54 14.22 2.90
N GLY A 234 26.20 15.38 3.04
CA GLY A 234 26.58 16.22 1.90
C GLY A 234 27.54 15.51 0.93
N TYR A 235 28.44 14.68 1.46
CA TYR A 235 29.35 13.83 0.69
C TYR A 235 28.60 12.85 -0.23
N GLN A 236 27.63 12.10 0.30
CA GLN A 236 26.85 11.11 -0.48
C GLN A 236 26.08 11.76 -1.63
N ALA A 237 25.43 12.89 -1.39
CA ALA A 237 24.70 13.63 -2.43
C ALA A 237 25.62 14.17 -3.53
N ARG A 238 26.78 14.73 -3.15
CA ARG A 238 27.81 15.19 -4.10
C ARG A 238 28.36 14.04 -4.94
N GLN A 239 28.62 12.89 -4.32
CA GLN A 239 29.17 11.74 -5.03
C GLN A 239 28.16 11.09 -5.99
N ALA A 240 26.87 11.06 -5.63
CA ALA A 240 25.81 10.63 -6.54
C ALA A 240 25.75 11.51 -7.82
N LEU A 241 25.89 12.83 -7.66
CA LEU A 241 26.00 13.78 -8.77
C LEU A 241 27.26 13.57 -9.63
N PHE A 242 28.40 13.27 -9.02
CA PHE A 242 29.62 12.96 -9.77
C PHE A 242 29.47 11.67 -10.58
N SER A 243 28.95 10.58 -10.01
CA SER A 243 28.66 9.33 -10.75
C SER A 243 27.66 9.52 -11.89
N LEU A 244 26.66 10.40 -11.74
CA LEU A 244 25.73 10.78 -12.82
C LEU A 244 26.42 11.53 -13.97
N ALA A 245 27.29 12.50 -13.67
CA ALA A 245 28.06 13.22 -14.68
C ALA A 245 29.06 12.29 -15.41
N ASP A 246 29.66 11.37 -14.65
CA ASP A 246 30.69 10.42 -15.07
C ASP A 246 30.23 9.41 -16.15
N GLY A 247 28.93 9.11 -16.23
CA GLY A 247 28.36 8.19 -17.21
C GLY A 247 27.99 8.80 -18.56
N GLY A 248 27.81 10.12 -18.64
CA GLY A 248 27.42 10.81 -19.89
C GLY A 248 26.15 10.25 -20.54
N ILE A 249 26.14 10.13 -21.88
CA ILE A 249 24.96 9.66 -22.64
C ILE A 249 24.83 8.13 -22.60
N TRP A 250 25.95 7.42 -22.81
CA TRP A 250 25.98 5.97 -23.09
C TRP A 250 26.34 5.10 -21.88
N GLY A 251 26.84 5.70 -20.80
CA GLY A 251 27.36 4.97 -19.64
C GLY A 251 28.80 4.49 -19.83
N ARG A 252 29.41 4.06 -18.72
CA ARG A 252 30.73 3.40 -18.69
C ARG A 252 30.69 1.91 -19.02
N GLY A 253 29.49 1.35 -19.18
CA GLY A 253 29.24 -0.08 -19.33
C GLY A 253 28.89 -0.75 -18.00
N LEU A 254 28.06 -1.79 -18.09
CA LEU A 254 27.70 -2.63 -16.94
C LEU A 254 28.96 -3.23 -16.30
N GLY A 255 29.01 -3.18 -14.97
CA GLY A 255 30.15 -3.66 -14.18
C GLY A 255 31.21 -2.59 -13.90
N GLN A 256 31.29 -1.50 -14.67
CA GLN A 256 32.43 -0.58 -14.68
C GLN A 256 32.28 0.70 -13.81
N SER A 257 31.19 0.87 -13.04
CA SER A 257 31.04 2.05 -12.17
C SER A 257 32.13 2.13 -11.09
N ARG A 258 32.70 3.32 -10.92
CA ARG A 258 33.72 3.64 -9.90
C ARG A 258 33.12 3.89 -8.52
N ALA A 259 31.82 4.17 -8.41
CA ALA A 259 31.11 4.36 -7.14
C ALA A 259 31.27 3.16 -6.17
N LYS A 260 31.44 1.95 -6.72
CA LYS A 260 31.44 0.67 -6.00
C LYS A 260 32.64 0.44 -5.07
N TRP A 261 33.71 1.23 -5.21
CA TRP A 261 34.94 1.10 -4.42
C TRP A 261 34.80 1.77 -3.04
N SER A 262 33.66 1.54 -2.36
CA SER A 262 33.21 2.26 -1.15
C SER A 262 33.14 3.79 -1.30
N TYR A 263 33.16 4.29 -2.54
CA TYR A 263 33.21 5.73 -2.83
C TYR A 263 31.85 6.40 -2.55
N LEU A 264 30.75 5.65 -2.70
CA LEU A 264 29.37 6.05 -2.36
C LEU A 264 28.73 5.05 -1.37
N PRO A 265 28.74 5.32 -0.05
CA PRO A 265 28.17 4.41 0.95
C PRO A 265 26.67 4.11 0.72
N ASN A 266 26.27 2.85 0.93
CA ASN A 266 24.90 2.33 0.72
C ASN A 266 24.35 2.48 -0.71
N ALA A 267 25.22 2.59 -1.74
CA ALA A 267 24.77 2.80 -3.12
C ALA A 267 23.86 1.70 -3.68
N HIS A 268 23.96 0.46 -3.19
CA HIS A 268 23.06 -0.63 -3.58
C HIS A 268 21.61 -0.46 -3.07
N ASN A 269 21.40 0.29 -1.98
CA ASN A 269 20.08 0.57 -1.41
C ASN A 269 19.50 1.89 -1.94
N ASP A 270 20.04 3.03 -1.51
CA ASP A 270 19.40 4.33 -1.68
C ASP A 270 19.83 5.05 -2.97
N PHE A 271 21.12 4.96 -3.34
CA PHE A 271 21.68 5.69 -4.50
C PHE A 271 21.82 4.84 -5.77
N ILE A 272 21.07 3.74 -5.92
CA ILE A 272 21.21 2.83 -7.07
C ILE A 272 20.97 3.52 -8.42
N PHE A 273 20.17 4.59 -8.43
CA PHE A 273 19.94 5.42 -9.62
C PHE A 273 21.21 6.17 -10.09
N ALA A 274 22.15 6.49 -9.20
CA ALA A 274 23.46 7.04 -9.61
C ALA A 274 24.36 5.98 -10.25
N ILE A 275 24.31 4.71 -9.79
CA ILE A 275 25.00 3.60 -10.45
C ILE A 275 24.41 3.35 -11.84
N ILE A 276 23.07 3.42 -11.99
CA ILE A 276 22.39 3.34 -13.29
C ILE A 276 22.87 4.48 -14.21
N GLY A 277 22.97 5.71 -13.69
CA GLY A 277 23.52 6.85 -14.42
C GLY A 277 24.97 6.65 -14.85
N GLU A 278 25.82 6.08 -14.00
CA GLU A 278 27.24 5.87 -14.33
C GLU A 278 27.44 4.72 -15.34
N GLU A 279 26.75 3.58 -15.17
CA GLU A 279 26.97 2.38 -16.00
C GLU A 279 26.19 2.37 -17.31
N LEU A 280 24.97 2.91 -17.31
CA LEU A 280 24.04 2.91 -18.46
C LEU A 280 23.76 4.32 -19.01
N GLY A 281 24.37 5.35 -18.41
CA GLY A 281 24.29 6.73 -18.89
C GLY A 281 22.89 7.33 -18.75
N PHE A 282 22.73 8.48 -19.41
CA PHE A 282 21.43 9.13 -19.60
C PHE A 282 20.37 8.16 -20.17
N LEU A 283 20.74 7.23 -21.05
CA LEU A 283 19.81 6.24 -21.62
C LEU A 283 19.24 5.29 -20.56
N GLY A 284 20.06 4.83 -19.61
CA GLY A 284 19.61 4.04 -18.46
C GLY A 284 18.65 4.82 -17.55
N CYS A 285 19.01 6.05 -17.20
CA CYS A 285 18.13 6.94 -16.42
C CYS A 285 16.80 7.23 -17.14
N ALA A 286 16.84 7.49 -18.46
CA ALA A 286 15.67 7.73 -19.28
C ALA A 286 14.76 6.49 -19.41
N LEU A 287 15.33 5.28 -19.46
CA LEU A 287 14.57 4.03 -19.42
C LEU A 287 13.82 3.86 -18.10
N VAL A 288 14.48 4.10 -16.96
CA VAL A 288 13.84 4.04 -15.63
C VAL A 288 12.72 5.06 -15.50
N LEU A 289 12.98 6.32 -15.88
CA LEU A 289 11.98 7.39 -15.89
C LEU A 289 10.80 7.07 -16.82
N GLY A 290 11.07 6.52 -18.01
CA GLY A 290 10.06 6.09 -18.97
C GLY A 290 9.19 4.95 -18.44
N LEU A 291 9.75 3.97 -17.73
CA LEU A 291 9.01 2.88 -17.10
C LEU A 291 8.09 3.39 -15.97
N PHE A 292 8.56 4.32 -15.13
CA PHE A 292 7.71 4.95 -14.10
C PHE A 292 6.65 5.88 -14.70
N ALA A 293 6.96 6.64 -15.76
CA ALA A 293 5.97 7.47 -16.45
C ALA A 293 4.88 6.61 -17.12
N LEU A 294 5.26 5.49 -17.74
CA LEU A 294 4.33 4.51 -18.29
C LEU A 294 3.49 3.85 -17.18
N PHE A 295 4.07 3.55 -16.02
CA PHE A 295 3.34 3.03 -14.86
C PHE A 295 2.28 4.02 -14.35
N VAL A 296 2.59 5.32 -14.27
CA VAL A 296 1.61 6.37 -13.94
C VAL A 296 0.48 6.40 -14.96
N PHE A 297 0.81 6.43 -16.25
CA PHE A 297 -0.18 6.45 -17.33
C PHE A 297 -1.13 5.24 -17.23
N VAL A 298 -0.58 4.03 -17.12
CA VAL A 298 -1.36 2.78 -17.05
C VAL A 298 -2.14 2.68 -15.75
N GLY A 299 -1.55 2.98 -14.59
CA GLY A 299 -2.23 2.92 -13.29
C GLY A 299 -3.39 3.91 -13.17
N LEU A 300 -3.20 5.16 -13.60
CA LEU A 300 -4.28 6.16 -13.63
C LEU A 300 -5.34 5.81 -14.68
N ARG A 301 -4.96 5.21 -15.80
CA ARG A 301 -5.88 4.69 -16.83
C ARG A 301 -6.74 3.54 -16.30
N ILE A 302 -6.16 2.54 -15.61
CA ILE A 302 -6.90 1.46 -14.93
C ILE A 302 -7.86 2.05 -13.91
N ALA A 303 -7.43 3.03 -13.12
CA ALA A 303 -8.28 3.71 -12.16
C ALA A 303 -9.46 4.45 -12.84
N ALA A 304 -9.24 5.11 -13.98
CA ALA A 304 -10.29 5.78 -14.75
C ALA A 304 -11.29 4.78 -15.38
N ARG A 305 -10.82 3.61 -15.83
CA ARG A 305 -11.62 2.51 -16.42
C ARG A 305 -12.33 1.62 -15.39
N SER A 306 -11.89 1.64 -14.13
CA SER A 306 -12.45 0.84 -13.04
C SER A 306 -13.88 1.26 -12.67
N ALA A 307 -14.85 0.39 -12.96
CA ALA A 307 -16.26 0.59 -12.59
C ALA A 307 -16.53 0.44 -11.07
N ASP A 308 -15.68 -0.31 -10.36
CA ASP A 308 -15.73 -0.45 -8.90
C ASP A 308 -14.98 0.70 -8.22
N PRO A 309 -15.65 1.55 -7.41
CA PRO A 309 -14.99 2.68 -6.74
C PRO A 309 -13.84 2.26 -5.82
N PHE A 310 -13.86 1.04 -5.28
CA PHE A 310 -12.79 0.47 -4.47
C PHE A 310 -11.51 0.27 -5.30
N LEU A 311 -11.61 -0.41 -6.44
CA LEU A 311 -10.46 -0.70 -7.31
C LEU A 311 -9.88 0.59 -7.92
N ARG A 312 -10.73 1.57 -8.24
CA ARG A 312 -10.30 2.91 -8.66
C ARG A 312 -9.43 3.59 -7.60
N LEU A 313 -9.90 3.64 -6.35
CA LEU A 313 -9.19 4.30 -5.25
C LEU A 313 -7.90 3.54 -4.88
N LEU A 314 -7.96 2.21 -4.79
CA LEU A 314 -6.82 1.33 -4.55
C LEU A 314 -5.72 1.56 -5.59
N THR A 315 -6.08 1.50 -6.88
CA THR A 315 -5.11 1.60 -7.98
C THR A 315 -4.49 2.99 -8.05
N ALA A 316 -5.30 4.04 -7.97
CA ALA A 316 -4.81 5.41 -8.02
C ALA A 316 -3.88 5.72 -6.82
N ALA A 317 -4.29 5.37 -5.59
CA ALA A 317 -3.46 5.60 -4.41
C ALA A 317 -2.15 4.80 -4.42
N ALA A 318 -2.18 3.53 -4.85
CA ALA A 318 -0.99 2.70 -4.94
C ALA A 318 -0.01 3.17 -6.03
N THR A 319 -0.52 3.52 -7.21
CA THR A 319 0.28 4.08 -8.31
C THR A 319 0.94 5.39 -7.89
N THR A 320 0.21 6.26 -7.18
CA THR A 320 0.75 7.52 -6.64
C THR A 320 1.78 7.30 -5.53
N TRP A 321 1.57 6.36 -4.60
CA TRP A 321 2.58 6.03 -3.59
C TRP A 321 3.87 5.52 -4.23
N ILE A 322 3.79 4.47 -5.05
CA ILE A 322 4.95 3.83 -5.68
C ILE A 322 5.71 4.85 -6.54
N THR A 323 5.01 5.64 -7.36
CA THR A 323 5.68 6.62 -8.22
C THR A 323 6.23 7.81 -7.43
N GLY A 324 5.49 8.33 -6.44
CA GLY A 324 6.02 9.42 -5.63
C GLY A 324 7.22 9.01 -4.79
N GLN A 325 7.28 7.76 -4.31
CA GLN A 325 8.50 7.21 -3.70
C GLN A 325 9.67 7.15 -4.69
N ALA A 326 9.43 6.73 -5.94
CA ALA A 326 10.45 6.74 -7.00
C ALA A 326 10.92 8.16 -7.37
N LEU A 327 10.00 9.12 -7.48
CA LEU A 327 10.31 10.52 -7.76
C LEU A 327 11.07 11.19 -6.62
N ILE A 328 10.78 10.85 -5.35
CA ILE A 328 11.56 11.34 -4.21
C ILE A 328 12.97 10.73 -4.21
N ASN A 329 13.11 9.42 -4.49
CA ASN A 329 14.42 8.77 -4.66
C ASN A 329 15.26 9.49 -5.72
N ILE A 330 14.77 9.48 -6.96
CA ILE A 330 15.47 10.09 -8.10
C ILE A 330 15.76 11.57 -7.83
N GLY A 331 14.79 12.29 -7.25
CA GLY A 331 14.91 13.70 -6.90
C GLY A 331 16.07 14.01 -5.94
N TYR A 332 16.33 13.21 -4.91
CA TYR A 332 17.50 13.45 -4.04
C TYR A 332 18.81 12.94 -4.64
N VAL A 333 18.77 11.89 -5.46
CA VAL A 333 19.96 11.37 -6.17
C VAL A 333 20.48 12.39 -7.21
N VAL A 334 19.60 13.16 -7.86
CA VAL A 334 19.97 14.26 -8.76
C VAL A 334 20.07 15.64 -8.08
N GLY A 335 20.03 15.70 -6.74
CA GLY A 335 20.23 16.94 -5.96
C GLY A 335 19.06 17.94 -5.93
N LEU A 336 17.87 17.58 -6.43
CA LEU A 336 16.67 18.42 -6.36
C LEU A 336 15.94 18.36 -5.00
N LEU A 337 16.25 17.37 -4.17
CA LEU A 337 15.65 17.14 -2.85
C LEU A 337 16.73 16.77 -1.81
N PRO A 338 16.51 17.00 -0.51
CA PRO A 338 17.39 16.51 0.55
C PRO A 338 17.37 14.97 0.63
N VAL A 339 18.50 14.36 1.00
CA VAL A 339 18.66 12.90 1.08
C VAL A 339 17.68 12.30 2.10
N THR A 340 16.64 11.61 1.60
CA THR A 340 15.60 11.03 2.46
C THR A 340 15.95 9.64 2.97
N GLY A 341 16.69 8.83 2.21
CA GLY A 341 16.80 7.39 2.48
C GLY A 341 15.50 6.64 2.14
N LEU A 342 14.92 6.99 0.99
CA LEU A 342 13.92 6.18 0.30
C LEU A 342 14.58 5.46 -0.87
N GLN A 343 14.62 4.13 -0.80
CA GLN A 343 14.89 3.19 -1.90
C GLN A 343 13.93 3.38 -3.10
N LEU A 344 14.46 3.15 -4.30
CA LEU A 344 13.77 3.16 -5.59
C LEU A 344 12.94 1.86 -5.77
N PRO A 345 11.59 1.94 -5.83
CA PRO A 345 10.73 0.75 -5.87
C PRO A 345 11.07 -0.21 -7.02
N LEU A 346 11.04 -1.51 -6.72
CA LEU A 346 11.45 -2.63 -7.60
C LEU A 346 12.92 -2.67 -8.06
N VAL A 347 13.66 -1.56 -8.00
CA VAL A 347 15.03 -1.46 -8.53
C VAL A 347 16.10 -1.61 -7.43
N SER A 348 15.96 -0.87 -6.34
CA SER A 348 16.89 -0.90 -5.20
C SER A 348 16.95 -2.25 -4.49
N ALA A 349 18.10 -2.55 -3.85
CA ALA A 349 18.13 -3.53 -2.78
C ALA A 349 17.15 -3.09 -1.68
N GLY A 350 16.21 -3.98 -1.32
CA GLY A 350 15.03 -3.60 -0.53
C GLY A 350 14.35 -4.72 0.25
N GLY A 351 14.88 -5.95 0.19
CA GLY A 351 14.40 -7.08 1.01
C GLY A 351 12.88 -7.28 0.96
N SER A 352 12.22 -7.31 2.12
CA SER A 352 10.76 -7.45 2.21
C SER A 352 9.97 -6.36 1.47
N SER A 353 10.54 -5.16 1.27
CA SER A 353 9.88 -4.09 0.51
C SER A 353 9.79 -4.40 -0.98
N LEU A 354 10.76 -5.10 -1.57
CA LEU A 354 10.67 -5.56 -2.96
C LEU A 354 9.48 -6.51 -3.11
N ALA A 355 9.37 -7.47 -2.19
CA ALA A 355 8.29 -8.45 -2.18
C ALA A 355 6.90 -7.82 -1.97
N ILE A 356 6.78 -6.83 -1.06
CA ILE A 356 5.54 -6.10 -0.79
C ILE A 356 5.18 -5.15 -1.95
N THR A 357 6.16 -4.54 -2.61
CA THR A 357 5.92 -3.74 -3.83
C THR A 357 5.42 -4.62 -4.97
N LEU A 358 6.03 -5.79 -5.20
CA LEU A 358 5.54 -6.77 -6.18
C LEU A 358 4.12 -7.25 -5.86
N MET A 359 3.79 -7.50 -4.59
CA MET A 359 2.42 -7.79 -4.16
C MET A 359 1.44 -6.67 -4.55
N MET A 360 1.83 -5.40 -4.36
CA MET A 360 1.00 -4.24 -4.73
C MET A 360 0.84 -4.10 -6.26
N PHE A 361 1.90 -4.35 -7.05
CA PHE A 361 1.78 -4.46 -8.52
C PHE A 361 0.85 -5.61 -8.93
N GLY A 362 0.87 -6.74 -8.21
CA GLY A 362 -0.06 -7.85 -8.43
C GLY A 362 -1.52 -7.47 -8.15
N LEU A 363 -1.78 -6.66 -7.12
CA LEU A 363 -3.11 -6.11 -6.84
C LEU A 363 -3.57 -5.13 -7.93
N ILE A 364 -2.68 -4.27 -8.45
CA ILE A 364 -2.97 -3.36 -9.57
C ILE A 364 -3.25 -4.14 -10.86
N ALA A 365 -2.45 -5.17 -11.17
CA ALA A 365 -2.70 -6.06 -12.31
C ALA A 365 -4.02 -6.82 -12.15
N SER A 366 -4.37 -7.24 -10.92
CA SER A 366 -5.66 -7.84 -10.61
C SER A 366 -6.81 -6.84 -10.82
N ALA A 367 -6.64 -5.56 -10.46
CA ALA A 367 -7.61 -4.51 -10.73
C ALA A 367 -7.82 -4.27 -12.24
N ALA A 368 -6.76 -4.26 -13.06
CA ALA A 368 -6.85 -4.16 -14.52
C ALA A 368 -7.71 -5.27 -15.14
N ARG A 369 -7.66 -6.51 -14.60
CA ARG A 369 -8.53 -7.61 -15.04
C ARG A 369 -10.02 -7.38 -14.72
N HIS A 370 -10.35 -6.52 -13.77
CA HIS A 370 -11.73 -6.17 -13.39
C HIS A 370 -12.27 -4.93 -14.16
N GLU A 371 -11.58 -4.43 -15.18
CA GLU A 371 -12.15 -3.45 -16.10
C GLU A 371 -13.36 -4.04 -16.87
N PRO A 372 -14.39 -3.24 -17.21
CA PRO A 372 -15.56 -3.73 -17.93
C PRO A 372 -15.23 -4.41 -19.27
N GLU A 373 -14.30 -3.82 -20.03
CA GLU A 373 -13.79 -4.36 -21.29
C GLU A 373 -13.05 -5.69 -21.07
N ALA A 374 -12.16 -5.73 -20.07
CA ALA A 374 -11.39 -6.92 -19.70
C ALA A 374 -12.32 -8.08 -19.31
N ILE A 375 -13.30 -7.85 -18.44
CA ILE A 375 -14.27 -8.87 -18.00
C ILE A 375 -15.10 -9.38 -19.19
N ALA A 376 -15.51 -8.51 -20.12
CA ALA A 376 -16.24 -8.89 -21.31
C ALA A 376 -15.39 -9.79 -22.24
N ALA A 377 -14.12 -9.44 -22.46
CA ALA A 377 -13.21 -10.21 -23.30
C ALA A 377 -12.87 -11.60 -22.70
N LEU A 378 -12.58 -11.67 -21.39
CA LEU A 378 -12.33 -12.93 -20.67
C LEU A 378 -13.57 -13.85 -20.74
N LYS A 379 -14.77 -13.31 -20.47
CA LYS A 379 -16.04 -14.07 -20.62
C LYS A 379 -16.35 -14.48 -22.07
N GLY A 380 -15.87 -13.71 -23.04
CA GLY A 380 -15.93 -14.04 -24.47
C GLY A 380 -14.87 -15.05 -24.95
N GLY A 381 -14.13 -15.70 -24.04
CA GLY A 381 -13.12 -16.69 -24.37
C GLY A 381 -11.80 -16.13 -24.92
N GLN A 382 -11.62 -14.80 -24.89
CA GLN A 382 -10.37 -14.13 -25.30
C GLN A 382 -9.27 -14.21 -24.23
N ASP A 383 -9.30 -15.24 -23.38
CA ASP A 383 -8.25 -15.55 -22.42
C ASP A 383 -6.91 -15.73 -23.14
N GLY A 384 -6.00 -14.78 -22.96
CA GLY A 384 -4.64 -14.86 -23.49
C GLY A 384 -3.90 -16.12 -23.01
N ARG A 385 -2.92 -16.60 -23.79
CA ARG A 385 -2.12 -17.80 -23.45
C ARG A 385 -1.56 -17.73 -22.02
N PHE A 386 -1.13 -16.54 -21.59
CA PHE A 386 -0.62 -16.26 -20.24
C PHE A 386 -1.67 -16.45 -19.14
N SER A 387 -2.91 -15.98 -19.33
CA SER A 387 -4.02 -16.15 -18.37
C SER A 387 -4.40 -17.62 -18.18
N ARG A 388 -4.38 -18.41 -19.25
CA ARG A 388 -4.61 -19.86 -19.21
C ARG A 388 -3.47 -20.61 -18.53
N LEU A 389 -2.21 -20.26 -18.84
CA LEU A 389 -1.01 -20.84 -18.22
C LEU A 389 -1.04 -20.65 -16.69
N LEU A 390 -1.33 -19.43 -16.22
CA LEU A 390 -1.44 -19.10 -14.80
C LEU A 390 -2.75 -19.57 -14.14
N ARG A 391 -3.67 -20.18 -14.90
CA ARG A 391 -5.02 -20.65 -14.47
C ARG A 391 -5.75 -19.60 -13.60
N LEU A 392 -5.79 -18.35 -14.05
CA LEU A 392 -6.34 -17.24 -13.26
C LEU A 392 -7.89 -17.29 -13.21
N PRO A 393 -8.52 -16.98 -12.06
CA PRO A 393 -9.98 -16.95 -11.96
C PRO A 393 -10.57 -15.84 -12.84
N ILE A 394 -11.77 -16.07 -13.41
CA ILE A 394 -12.51 -15.04 -14.15
C ILE A 394 -13.06 -14.01 -13.13
N PRO A 395 -12.77 -12.70 -13.30
CA PRO A 395 -13.18 -11.67 -12.36
C PRO A 395 -14.70 -11.46 -12.30
N GLU A 396 -15.21 -11.16 -11.10
CA GLU A 396 -16.62 -10.83 -10.88
C GLU A 396 -16.99 -9.47 -11.49
N THR A 397 -18.13 -9.40 -12.17
CA THR A 397 -18.69 -8.12 -12.64
C THR A 397 -19.21 -7.31 -11.46
N TYR A 398 -18.62 -6.15 -11.20
CA TYR A 398 -19.09 -5.21 -10.19
C TYR A 398 -20.56 -4.81 -10.43
N ALA A 399 -21.42 -5.10 -9.45
CA ALA A 399 -22.82 -4.69 -9.45
C ALA A 399 -23.03 -3.67 -8.30
N PRO A 400 -23.44 -2.41 -8.58
CA PRO A 400 -23.64 -1.42 -7.54
C PRO A 400 -24.79 -1.82 -6.61
N ALA A 401 -24.62 -1.64 -5.29
CA ALA A 401 -25.53 -2.16 -4.28
C ALA A 401 -27.00 -1.69 -4.44
N ARG A 402 -27.22 -0.48 -4.97
CA ARG A 402 -28.57 0.04 -5.29
C ARG A 402 -29.25 -0.76 -6.41
N ALA A 403 -28.51 -1.18 -7.44
CA ALA A 403 -29.05 -2.06 -8.49
C ALA A 403 -29.36 -3.46 -7.96
N GLY A 404 -28.55 -3.98 -7.02
CA GLY A 404 -28.86 -5.23 -6.31
C GLY A 404 -30.18 -5.15 -5.54
N ARG A 405 -30.40 -4.09 -4.74
CA ARG A 405 -31.69 -3.85 -4.07
C ARG A 405 -32.85 -3.68 -5.06
N ALA A 406 -32.66 -2.93 -6.14
CA ALA A 406 -33.69 -2.78 -7.17
C ALA A 406 -34.09 -4.13 -7.79
N ARG A 407 -33.12 -4.98 -8.15
CA ARG A 407 -33.37 -6.33 -8.67
C ARG A 407 -34.00 -7.29 -7.66
N ALA A 408 -33.70 -7.14 -6.37
CA ALA A 408 -34.35 -7.92 -5.32
C ALA A 408 -35.82 -7.52 -5.11
N VAL A 409 -36.14 -6.22 -5.25
CA VAL A 409 -37.52 -5.71 -5.20
C VAL A 409 -38.28 -6.01 -6.49
N SER A 410 -37.60 -5.99 -7.64
CA SER A 410 -38.17 -6.31 -8.97
C SER A 410 -38.03 -7.78 -9.37
N GLY A 411 -37.65 -8.66 -8.43
CA GLY A 411 -37.67 -10.11 -8.68
C GLY A 411 -39.10 -10.56 -8.99
N PRO A 412 -39.32 -11.57 -9.85
CA PRO A 412 -40.66 -11.97 -10.23
C PRO A 412 -41.40 -12.50 -8.99
N ARG A 413 -42.27 -11.67 -8.42
CA ARG A 413 -43.31 -12.11 -7.49
C ARG A 413 -44.12 -13.17 -8.24
N ARG A 414 -43.86 -14.44 -7.93
CA ARG A 414 -44.64 -15.57 -8.42
C ARG A 414 -46.06 -15.36 -7.89
N ARG A 415 -46.91 -14.76 -8.73
CA ARG A 415 -48.28 -14.41 -8.38
C ARG A 415 -49.05 -15.71 -8.32
N GLU A 416 -49.09 -16.32 -7.14
CA GLU A 416 -49.89 -17.51 -6.88
C GLU A 416 -51.35 -17.14 -7.14
N LEU A 417 -51.80 -17.50 -8.34
CA LEU A 417 -53.20 -17.43 -8.72
C LEU A 417 -53.94 -18.37 -7.76
N PRO A 418 -54.98 -17.89 -7.05
CA PRO A 418 -55.77 -18.76 -6.19
C PRO A 418 -56.23 -19.99 -6.98
N PRO A 419 -56.12 -21.22 -6.42
CA PRO A 419 -56.43 -22.43 -7.16
C PRO A 419 -57.85 -22.36 -7.70
N ALA A 420 -57.99 -22.46 -9.02
CA ALA A 420 -59.25 -22.25 -9.70
C ALA A 420 -60.32 -23.22 -9.15
N ARG A 421 -61.32 -22.67 -8.45
CA ARG A 421 -62.47 -23.45 -7.97
C ARG A 421 -63.12 -24.12 -9.18
N LYS A 422 -62.99 -25.45 -9.27
CA LYS A 422 -63.72 -26.25 -10.25
C LYS A 422 -65.22 -25.96 -10.08
N ARG A 423 -65.84 -25.38 -11.11
CA ARG A 423 -67.31 -25.38 -11.20
C ARG A 423 -67.75 -26.83 -11.37
N SER A 424 -68.45 -27.36 -10.37
CA SER A 424 -69.19 -28.60 -10.50
C SER A 424 -70.58 -28.28 -11.05
N ASP A 425 -70.82 -28.59 -12.32
CA ASP A 425 -72.19 -28.60 -12.83
C ASP A 425 -72.98 -29.72 -12.15
N LYS A 426 -74.04 -29.35 -11.42
CA LYS A 426 -75.16 -30.23 -11.11
C LYS A 426 -76.47 -29.45 -11.21
N SER A 427 -77.41 -30.06 -11.91
CA SER A 427 -78.79 -29.60 -12.08
C SER A 427 -79.57 -29.69 -10.77
N GLY A 428 -80.49 -28.74 -10.55
CA GLY A 428 -81.36 -28.69 -9.36
C GLY A 428 -82.50 -27.70 -9.53
N ARG A 429 -83.74 -28.20 -9.60
CA ARG A 429 -84.96 -27.44 -9.91
C ARG A 429 -85.67 -26.99 -8.62
N SER A 430 -86.66 -26.08 -8.75
CA SER A 430 -87.59 -25.59 -7.69
C SER A 430 -87.05 -24.50 -6.75
N ARG A 431 -87.86 -23.71 -6.01
CA ARG A 431 -89.12 -22.94 -6.25
C ARG A 431 -89.57 -22.43 -4.85
N GLY A 432 -89.96 -21.15 -4.75
CA GLY A 432 -90.53 -20.53 -3.52
C GLY A 432 -89.48 -20.03 -2.51
N ALA A 433 -89.83 -19.23 -1.48
CA ALA A 433 -90.98 -18.33 -1.28
C ALA A 433 -90.74 -17.49 0.00
N GLY A 434 -91.07 -16.19 0.01
CA GLY A 434 -90.92 -15.29 1.17
C GLY A 434 -89.46 -14.89 1.50
N GLY A 435 -89.19 -13.87 2.33
CA GLY A 435 -90.11 -12.88 2.91
C GLY A 435 -89.43 -11.83 3.82
N THR A 436 -89.90 -10.57 3.72
CA THR A 436 -89.95 -9.51 4.77
C THR A 436 -88.72 -9.07 5.63
N ARG A 437 -88.36 -7.78 5.45
CA ARG A 437 -88.20 -6.71 6.48
C ARG A 437 -86.99 -6.68 7.47
N GLY A 438 -86.68 -5.46 7.95
CA GLY A 438 -85.68 -5.12 9.00
C GLY A 438 -84.33 -4.62 8.44
N ALA A 439 -83.87 -3.37 8.51
CA ALA A 439 -84.20 -2.13 9.27
C ALA A 439 -83.59 -1.99 10.69
N ALA A 440 -83.24 -0.74 11.06
CA ALA A 440 -82.36 -0.27 12.17
C ALA A 440 -80.84 -0.46 11.90
N GLN A 441 -79.89 0.48 12.07
CA GLN A 441 -79.70 1.70 12.90
C GLN A 441 -79.36 1.51 14.38
N THR A 442 -78.07 1.67 14.74
CA THR A 442 -77.48 2.58 15.77
C THR A 442 -75.95 2.30 15.81
N ARG A 443 -74.97 3.19 16.04
CA ARG A 443 -74.71 4.37 16.91
C ARG A 443 -74.30 4.07 18.37
N GLY A 444 -73.03 4.35 18.72
CA GLY A 444 -72.62 4.76 20.09
C GLY A 444 -71.48 3.98 20.79
N GLY A 445 -70.68 4.67 21.62
CA GLY A 445 -69.72 4.12 22.61
C GLY A 445 -68.38 3.60 22.01
N SER A 446 -67.16 4.08 22.30
CA SER A 446 -66.52 4.86 23.40
C SER A 446 -65.85 4.04 24.52
N ALA A 447 -64.52 4.21 24.62
CA ALA A 447 -63.58 4.06 25.75
C ALA A 447 -63.69 2.91 26.79
N ALA A 448 -62.57 2.18 26.99
CA ALA A 448 -62.07 1.79 28.33
C ALA A 448 -60.58 1.34 28.28
N ILE A 449 -59.88 1.49 29.41
CA ILE A 449 -58.54 0.90 29.72
C ILE A 449 -58.67 0.06 30.99
N PRO A 450 -58.00 -1.11 31.09
CA PRO A 450 -57.56 -1.66 32.38
C PRO A 450 -56.02 -1.74 32.54
N ARG A 451 -55.56 -1.98 33.77
CA ARG A 451 -54.14 -2.13 34.20
C ARG A 451 -54.00 -3.33 35.17
N ARG A 452 -52.74 -3.75 35.43
CA ARG A 452 -52.28 -4.77 36.42
C ARG A 452 -52.60 -6.23 36.02
N SER A 453 -51.95 -7.27 36.56
CA SER A 453 -50.99 -7.45 37.69
C SER A 453 -49.67 -8.13 37.19
N ILE A 454 -48.49 -8.11 37.84
CA ILE A 454 -48.06 -8.59 39.19
C ILE A 454 -48.41 -10.10 39.36
N ASP A 455 -47.50 -11.04 39.69
CA ASP A 455 -46.08 -11.04 40.15
C ASP A 455 -45.31 -12.29 39.61
N SER A 456 -44.14 -12.81 40.04
CA SER A 456 -43.06 -12.50 41.03
C SER A 456 -41.75 -13.29 40.71
N ASP A 457 -40.65 -12.96 41.42
CA ASP A 457 -39.53 -13.83 41.90
C ASP A 457 -38.67 -14.71 40.94
N SER A 458 -37.39 -15.05 41.22
CA SER A 458 -36.56 -14.88 42.44
C SER A 458 -35.03 -14.73 42.19
N ALA A 459 -34.30 -14.37 43.26
CA ALA A 459 -32.84 -14.19 43.35
C ALA A 459 -32.01 -15.51 43.18
N ARG A 460 -30.69 -15.54 42.97
CA ARG A 460 -29.54 -14.99 43.77
C ARG A 460 -28.29 -14.82 42.85
N ARG A 461 -27.51 -13.72 42.89
CA ARG A 461 -26.56 -13.16 43.90
C ARG A 461 -25.17 -13.83 44.01
N ARG A 462 -24.15 -13.10 43.53
CA ARG A 462 -22.73 -13.01 44.01
C ARG A 462 -21.86 -14.27 43.81
N SER A 463 -20.52 -14.23 43.82
CA SER A 463 -19.56 -13.14 44.18
C SER A 463 -18.38 -13.08 43.19
N ALA A 464 -17.62 -11.98 43.22
CA ALA A 464 -16.24 -11.95 42.73
C ALA A 464 -15.27 -12.11 43.91
N ASP A 465 -14.04 -12.56 43.64
CA ASP A 465 -12.88 -12.43 44.54
C ASP A 465 -11.58 -12.35 43.71
N ALA A 466 -10.47 -11.92 44.31
CA ALA A 466 -9.24 -11.60 43.58
C ALA A 466 -7.92 -11.90 44.32
N GLY A 467 -7.05 -12.66 43.65
CA GLY A 467 -5.63 -12.29 43.54
C GLY A 467 -4.54 -13.25 44.07
N ARG A 468 -3.30 -12.79 43.82
CA ARG A 468 -1.98 -13.21 44.33
C ARG A 468 -1.26 -14.44 43.74
N ARG A 469 0.08 -14.27 43.74
CA ARG A 469 1.19 -15.23 43.47
C ARG A 469 1.36 -15.63 41.99
N GLU A 470 2.57 -15.87 41.49
CA GLU A 470 3.92 -15.77 42.10
C GLU A 470 5.01 -15.42 41.05
N ALA A 471 6.25 -15.20 41.49
CA ALA A 471 7.37 -14.84 40.61
C ALA A 471 8.64 -15.64 40.93
N ARG A 472 9.31 -16.17 39.90
CA ARG A 472 10.71 -16.69 39.88
C ARG A 472 11.08 -17.15 38.45
N GLY A 473 12.38 -17.21 38.15
CA GLY A 473 12.89 -17.92 36.95
C GLY A 473 13.79 -17.07 36.04
N ALA A 474 15.03 -16.81 36.47
CA ALA A 474 16.08 -16.31 35.58
C ALA A 474 16.90 -17.47 35.01
N SER A 475 17.20 -17.45 33.71
CA SER A 475 18.30 -18.23 33.12
C SER A 475 18.88 -17.47 31.91
N SER A 476 20.18 -17.57 31.70
CA SER A 476 20.92 -16.75 30.74
C SER A 476 21.29 -17.53 29.49
N TRP A 477 20.99 -16.98 28.31
CA TRP A 477 21.43 -17.53 27.03
C TRP A 477 22.32 -16.56 26.27
N ARG A 478 23.58 -16.99 26.18
CA ARG A 478 24.77 -16.43 25.54
C ARG A 478 24.50 -15.45 24.39
N THR A 479 25.06 -14.24 24.52
CA THR A 479 25.27 -13.32 23.41
C THR A 479 26.29 -13.89 22.42
N THR A 480 25.84 -14.25 21.22
CA THR A 480 26.71 -14.32 20.04
C THR A 480 26.99 -12.90 19.55
N ARG A 481 28.25 -12.59 19.24
CA ARG A 481 28.67 -11.23 18.84
C ARG A 481 28.14 -10.92 17.44
N ALA A 482 27.23 -9.96 17.33
CA ALA A 482 27.02 -9.22 16.08
C ALA A 482 28.14 -8.19 15.92
N TRP A 483 28.64 -8.04 14.70
CA TRP A 483 29.80 -7.22 14.33
C TRP A 483 29.57 -5.73 14.63
N GLU A 484 30.48 -5.11 15.40
CA GLU A 484 30.53 -3.67 15.64
C GLU A 484 31.53 -3.01 14.67
N PRO A 485 31.09 -2.11 13.77
CA PRO A 485 31.99 -1.19 13.09
C PRO A 485 32.35 -0.04 14.06
N SER A 486 33.42 -0.23 14.84
CA SER A 486 33.95 0.79 15.73
C SER A 486 34.71 1.86 14.93
N TYR A 487 34.23 3.10 14.97
CA TYR A 487 34.92 4.24 14.35
C TYR A 487 36.17 4.62 15.18
N PRO A 488 37.39 4.55 14.62
CA PRO A 488 38.58 5.06 15.30
C PRO A 488 38.58 6.60 15.27
N MET A 489 38.02 7.22 16.30
CA MET A 489 38.08 8.68 16.52
C MET A 489 39.49 9.11 16.97
N THR A 490 40.48 9.02 16.07
CA THR A 490 41.83 9.54 16.28
C THR A 490 41.86 11.06 16.19
N HIS A 491 41.63 11.74 17.33
CA HIS A 491 41.81 13.20 17.46
C HIS A 491 43.29 13.62 17.38
N ALA A 492 43.90 13.47 16.20
CA ALA A 492 45.21 14.02 15.90
C ALA A 492 45.10 15.54 15.65
N ARG A 493 45.29 16.34 16.70
CA ARG A 493 45.56 17.79 16.56
C ARG A 493 47.00 17.99 16.06
N GLU A 494 47.23 17.81 14.77
CA GLU A 494 48.47 18.32 14.16
C GLU A 494 48.47 19.84 14.22
N ARG A 495 49.32 20.38 15.10
CA ARG A 495 49.68 21.79 15.07
C ARG A 495 50.71 21.95 13.96
N GLY A 496 50.41 22.73 12.94
CA GLY A 496 51.42 23.15 11.97
C GLY A 496 52.58 23.83 12.70
N ASN A 497 53.79 23.35 12.49
CA ASN A 497 55.02 23.99 12.96
C ASN A 497 55.71 24.63 11.75
N SER A 498 56.00 25.93 11.82
CA SER A 498 56.55 26.68 10.71
C SER A 498 58.08 26.65 10.70
N ARG A 499 58.66 26.26 9.56
CA ARG A 499 60.00 26.62 9.07
C ARG A 499 60.13 26.27 7.59
#